data_AF-A0AAW1I2V4-F1
#
_entry.id   AF-A0AAW1I2V4-F1
#
_cell.length_a   1.000
_cell.length_b   1.000
_cell.length_c   1.000
_cell.angle_alpha   90.00
_cell.angle_beta   90.00
_cell.angle_gamma   90.00
#
_symmetry.space_group_name_H-M   'P 1'
#
loop_
_entity.id
_entity.type
_entity.pdbx_description
1 polymer ?
#
loop_
_entity_poly.entity_id
_entity_poly.type
_entity_poly.pdbx_seq_one_letter_code
_entity_poly.pdbx_strand_id
1 'polypeptide(L)'
;MDGTLLHSKSQISSGNANAIREAMSRGVQVVIATGKARPGAMVVLKTADLVGMDVILLESSSGVFLQDLLVYGKQGREIFCKNLDPNFCKEAIEVDVTHVLYKVNKFKSSAYCWVVW
;
A
#
# COMPACT_ATOMS: atom_id res chain seq x y z
N MET A 1 6.00 -6.05 1.99
CA MET A 1 4.77 -6.76 2.39
C MET A 1 4.27 -7.63 1.25
N ASP A 2 3.85 -7.05 0.13
CA ASP A 2 3.53 -7.79 -1.10
C ASP A 2 4.77 -8.49 -1.64
N GLY A 3 4.62 -9.74 -2.09
CA GLY A 3 5.72 -10.55 -2.60
C GLY A 3 6.71 -11.04 -1.53
N THR A 4 6.45 -10.74 -0.24
CA THR A 4 7.24 -11.23 0.89
C THR A 4 6.33 -11.85 1.95
N LEU A 5 5.74 -11.01 2.79
CA LEU A 5 4.79 -11.44 3.83
C LEU A 5 3.51 -12.02 3.21
N LEU A 6 3.05 -11.43 2.11
CA LEU A 6 1.87 -11.87 1.38
C LEU A 6 2.24 -12.82 0.25
N HIS A 7 1.45 -13.89 0.10
CA HIS A 7 1.55 -14.76 -1.07
C HIS A 7 0.81 -14.18 -2.28
N SER A 8 0.82 -14.91 -3.40
CA SER A 8 0.23 -14.50 -4.69
C SER A 8 -1.28 -14.21 -4.69
N LYS A 9 -1.99 -14.53 -3.60
CA LYS A 9 -3.42 -14.19 -3.42
C LYS A 9 -3.61 -13.02 -2.46
N SER A 10 -2.55 -12.28 -2.16
CA SER A 10 -2.57 -11.11 -1.25
C SER A 10 -3.04 -11.41 0.17
N GLN A 11 -2.76 -12.62 0.66
CA GLN A 11 -3.09 -13.06 2.02
C GLN A 11 -1.81 -13.48 2.76
N ILE A 12 -1.88 -13.49 4.09
CA ILE A 12 -0.81 -13.98 4.97
C ILE A 12 -1.08 -15.46 5.22
N SER A 13 -0.08 -16.33 4.98
CA SER A 13 -0.20 -17.76 5.29
C SER A 13 -0.19 -18.00 6.81
N SER A 14 -0.76 -19.11 7.25
CA SER A 14 -0.69 -19.53 8.66
C SER A 14 0.75 -19.66 9.15
N GLY A 15 1.66 -20.15 8.31
CA GLY A 15 3.09 -20.24 8.60
C GLY A 15 3.74 -18.87 8.86
N ASN A 16 3.48 -17.88 7.99
CA ASN A 16 4.00 -16.53 8.18
C ASN A 16 3.40 -15.86 9.43
N ALA A 17 2.09 -16.06 9.67
CA ALA A 17 1.45 -15.57 10.88
C ALA A 17 2.09 -16.20 12.13
N ASN A 18 2.26 -17.53 12.17
CA ASN A 18 2.92 -18.23 13.28
C ASN A 18 4.35 -17.72 13.52
N ALA A 19 5.13 -17.51 12.44
CA ALA A 19 6.49 -16.98 12.54
C ALA A 19 6.52 -15.57 13.15
N ILE A 20 5.57 -14.71 12.77
CA ILE A 20 5.42 -13.38 13.39
C ILE A 20 5.09 -13.52 14.88
N ARG A 21 4.13 -14.38 15.23
CA ARG A 21 3.74 -14.60 16.63
C ARG A 21 4.91 -15.09 17.48
N GLU A 22 5.69 -16.02 16.94
CA GLU A 22 6.86 -16.59 17.62
C GLU A 22 8.02 -15.58 17.74
N ALA A 23 8.24 -14.73 16.73
CA ALA A 23 9.20 -13.65 16.85
C ALA A 23 8.81 -12.68 17.98
N MET A 24 7.52 -12.30 18.02
CA MET A 24 7.01 -11.40 19.04
C MET A 24 7.02 -12.02 20.45
N SER A 25 6.73 -13.31 20.59
CA SER A 25 6.80 -14.01 21.90
C SER A 25 8.21 -13.99 22.49
N ARG A 26 9.23 -13.90 21.63
CA ARG A 26 10.65 -13.77 22.00
C ARG A 26 11.10 -12.32 22.21
N GLY A 27 10.18 -11.36 22.20
CA GLY A 27 10.47 -9.93 22.37
C GLY A 27 11.03 -9.24 21.12
N VAL A 28 10.98 -9.89 19.95
CA VAL A 28 11.39 -9.25 18.69
C VAL A 28 10.32 -8.25 18.27
N GLN A 29 10.74 -7.00 18.07
CA GLN A 29 9.86 -5.98 17.52
C GLN A 29 9.65 -6.22 16.02
N VAL A 30 8.40 -6.44 15.62
CA VAL A 30 8.02 -6.60 14.21
C VAL A 30 7.46 -5.28 13.69
N VAL A 31 7.99 -4.79 12.58
CA VAL A 31 7.57 -3.55 11.91
C VAL A 31 7.11 -3.87 10.49
N ILE A 32 5.95 -3.33 10.10
CA ILE A 32 5.42 -3.50 8.75
C ILE A 32 5.99 -2.42 7.84
N ALA A 33 6.63 -2.83 6.75
CA ALA A 33 7.09 -1.98 5.67
C ALA A 33 6.35 -2.32 4.36
N THR A 34 5.66 -1.32 3.80
CA THR A 34 4.79 -1.52 2.64
C THR A 34 4.58 -0.25 1.81
N GLY A 35 4.33 -0.44 0.51
CA GLY A 35 3.86 0.62 -0.37
C GLY A 35 2.40 1.03 -0.13
N LYS A 36 1.63 0.25 0.64
CA LYS A 36 0.24 0.56 0.97
C LYS A 36 0.15 1.65 2.05
N ALA A 37 -0.96 2.37 2.07
CA ALA A 37 -1.34 3.19 3.21
C ALA A 37 -1.63 2.30 4.44
N ARG A 38 -1.48 2.87 5.63
CA ARG A 38 -1.70 2.16 6.90
C ARG A 38 -3.07 1.45 6.99
N PRO A 39 -4.20 2.10 6.64
CA PRO A 39 -5.50 1.41 6.67
C PRO A 39 -5.53 0.17 5.75
N GLY A 40 -4.93 0.27 4.56
CA GLY A 40 -4.85 -0.84 3.62
C GLY A 40 -4.00 -2.00 4.12
N ALA A 41 -2.91 -1.71 4.84
CA ALA A 41 -2.10 -2.74 5.49
C ALA A 41 -2.86 -3.41 6.64
N MET A 42 -3.58 -2.63 7.44
CA MET A 42 -4.38 -3.14 8.56
C MET A 42 -5.47 -4.11 8.11
N VAL A 43 -6.13 -3.87 6.98
CA VAL A 43 -7.15 -4.79 6.44
C VAL A 43 -6.54 -6.18 6.20
N VAL A 44 -5.35 -6.26 5.63
CA VAL A 44 -4.68 -7.54 5.33
C VAL A 44 -4.17 -8.24 6.60
N LEU A 45 -3.65 -7.46 7.55
CA LEU A 45 -3.19 -8.01 8.83
C LEU A 45 -4.38 -8.51 9.67
N LYS A 46 -5.56 -7.88 9.51
CA LYS A 46 -6.78 -8.30 10.20
C LYS A 46 -7.29 -9.67 9.77
N THR A 47 -7.20 -9.99 8.49
CA THR A 47 -7.66 -11.28 7.97
C THR A 47 -6.79 -12.47 8.40
N ALA A 48 -5.59 -12.21 8.90
CA ALA A 48 -4.64 -13.22 9.36
C ALA A 48 -4.72 -13.53 10.87
N ASP A 49 -5.71 -12.97 11.56
CA ASP A 49 -5.86 -13.03 13.02
C ASP A 49 -4.58 -12.60 13.77
N LEU A 50 -3.90 -11.59 13.21
CA LEU A 50 -2.83 -10.88 13.92
C LEU A 50 -3.42 -9.74 14.78
N VAL A 51 -4.75 -9.58 14.78
CA VAL A 51 -5.55 -8.49 15.39
C VAL A 51 -5.44 -8.43 16.90
N GLY A 52 -5.21 -9.55 17.57
CA GLY A 52 -5.05 -9.62 19.02
C GLY A 52 -3.62 -9.39 19.51
N MET A 53 -2.66 -9.11 18.63
CA MET A 53 -1.29 -8.77 19.00
C MET A 53 -1.10 -7.27 18.93
N ASP A 54 -1.33 -6.60 20.07
CA ASP A 54 -1.33 -5.14 20.27
C ASP A 54 -0.14 -4.37 19.66
N VAL A 55 0.94 -5.04 19.28
CA VAL A 55 2.18 -4.42 18.79
C VAL A 55 2.14 -4.08 17.30
N ILE A 56 1.47 -4.85 16.44
CA ILE A 56 1.53 -4.63 14.98
C ILE A 56 0.35 -3.79 14.47
N LEU A 57 -0.82 -3.94 15.07
CA LEU A 57 -2.09 -3.45 14.53
C LEU A 57 -2.70 -2.27 15.27
N LEU A 58 -2.14 -1.86 16.40
CA LEU A 58 -2.62 -0.69 17.11
C LEU A 58 -2.24 0.56 16.32
N GLU A 59 -3.07 1.61 16.32
CA GLU A 59 -2.66 2.91 15.74
C GLU A 59 -1.39 3.46 16.40
N SER A 60 -1.03 2.94 17.57
CA SER A 60 0.21 3.23 18.28
C SER A 60 1.41 2.36 17.84
N SER A 61 1.25 1.49 16.84
CA SER A 61 2.34 0.68 16.29
C SER A 61 3.29 1.48 15.41
N SER A 62 4.56 1.07 15.39
CA SER A 62 5.52 1.59 14.43
C SER A 62 5.32 0.95 13.06
N GLY A 63 5.62 1.68 11.99
CA GLY A 63 5.42 1.19 10.64
C GLY A 63 5.92 2.15 9.57
N VAL A 64 6.20 1.59 8.40
CA VAL A 64 6.70 2.30 7.22
C VAL A 64 5.71 2.08 6.07
N PHE A 65 5.13 3.17 5.59
CA PHE A 65 4.01 3.17 4.67
C PHE A 65 4.29 4.08 3.47
N LEU A 66 3.48 3.90 2.42
CA LEU A 66 3.54 4.72 1.21
C LEU A 66 4.94 4.74 0.58
N GLN A 67 5.63 3.60 0.55
CA GLN A 67 7.01 3.49 0.02
C GLN A 67 7.97 4.44 0.74
N ASP A 68 8.00 4.34 2.07
CA ASP A 68 8.88 5.13 2.95
C ASP A 68 8.51 6.62 3.06
N LEU A 69 7.43 7.08 2.42
CA LEU A 69 6.97 8.47 2.50
C LEU A 69 6.29 8.80 3.84
N LEU A 70 5.81 7.80 4.57
CA LEU A 70 5.15 7.99 5.87
C LEU A 70 5.65 6.96 6.88
N VAL A 71 6.24 7.43 7.98
CA VAL A 71 6.82 6.58 9.03
C VAL A 71 6.24 6.93 10.39
N TYR A 72 5.75 5.90 11.07
CA TYR A 72 5.31 5.97 12.46
C TYR A 72 6.34 5.30 13.37
N GLY A 73 6.74 6.01 14.41
CA GLY A 73 7.64 5.54 15.47
C GLY A 73 6.89 4.88 16.63
N LYS A 74 7.50 4.91 17.81
CA LYS A 74 6.88 4.38 19.03
C LYS A 74 5.58 5.13 19.35
N GLN A 75 4.61 4.42 19.90
CA GLN A 75 3.29 4.96 20.24
C GLN A 75 2.52 5.55 19.04
N GLY A 76 2.88 5.19 17.81
CA GLY A 76 2.19 5.62 16.60
C GLY A 76 2.42 7.09 16.27
N ARG A 77 3.44 7.69 16.87
CA ARG A 77 3.84 9.06 16.55
C ARG A 77 4.39 9.09 15.14
N GLU A 78 3.88 9.98 14.30
CA GLU A 78 4.51 10.29 13.02
C GLU A 78 5.91 10.86 13.27
N ILE A 79 6.93 10.20 12.72
CA ILE A 79 8.33 10.63 12.81
C ILE A 79 8.88 11.14 11.49
N PHE A 80 8.22 10.78 10.38
CA PHE A 80 8.57 11.25 9.04
C PHE A 80 7.34 11.24 8.15
N CYS A 81 7.14 12.33 7.41
CA CYS A 81 6.15 12.44 6.36
C CYS A 81 6.72 13.30 5.23
N LYS A 82 6.73 12.76 4.02
CA LYS A 82 7.14 13.48 2.81
C LYS A 82 6.02 13.43 1.79
N ASN A 83 5.50 14.60 1.45
CA ASN A 83 4.53 14.76 0.39
C ASN A 83 5.22 15.16 -0.91
N LEU A 84 4.59 14.84 -2.03
CA LEU A 84 4.96 15.41 -3.33
C LEU A 84 4.62 16.90 -3.35
N ASP A 85 5.38 17.67 -4.13
CA ASP A 85 5.09 19.07 -4.38
C ASP A 85 3.68 19.19 -5.00
N PRO A 86 2.77 20.02 -4.46
CA PRO A 86 1.44 20.20 -5.02
C PRO A 86 1.43 20.61 -6.50
N ASN A 87 2.41 21.39 -6.95
CA ASN A 87 2.55 21.77 -8.35
C ASN A 87 2.91 20.57 -9.22
N PHE A 88 3.83 19.73 -8.73
CA PHE A 88 4.16 18.47 -9.41
C PHE A 88 2.95 17.53 -9.47
N CYS A 89 2.15 17.44 -8.40
CA CYS A 89 0.90 16.68 -8.40
C CYS A 89 -0.08 17.22 -9.44
N LYS A 90 -0.22 18.54 -9.53
CA LYS A 90 -1.10 19.19 -10.51
C LYS A 90 -0.66 18.88 -11.94
N GLU A 91 0.63 19.06 -12.24
CA GLU A 91 1.21 18.74 -13.55
C GLU A 91 1.01 17.26 -13.91
N ALA A 92 1.29 16.35 -12.97
CA ALA A 92 1.12 14.91 -13.19
C ALA A 92 -0.34 14.54 -13.50
N ILE A 93 -1.30 15.15 -12.80
CA ILE A 93 -2.74 14.95 -13.05
C ILE A 93 -3.13 15.52 -14.43
N GLU A 94 -2.66 16.72 -14.77
CA GLU A 94 -2.97 17.35 -16.07
C GLU A 94 -2.40 16.54 -17.25
N VAL A 95 -1.19 16.02 -17.12
CA VAL A 95 -0.57 15.11 -18.10
C VAL A 95 -1.40 13.83 -18.25
N ASP A 96 -1.80 13.20 -17.14
CA ASP A 96 -2.57 11.95 -17.17
C ASP A 96 -3.94 12.14 -17.83
N VAL A 97 -4.67 13.19 -17.46
CA VAL A 97 -5.97 13.54 -18.07
C VAL A 97 -5.80 13.75 -19.58
N THR A 98 -4.77 14.48 -19.99
CA THR A 98 -4.50 14.73 -21.42
C THR A 98 -4.16 13.43 -22.16
N HIS A 99 -3.35 12.56 -21.57
CA HIS A 99 -2.99 11.26 -22.14
C HIS A 99 -4.19 10.30 -22.23
N VAL A 100 -5.05 10.26 -21.21
CA VAL A 100 -6.28 9.46 -21.22
C VAL A 100 -7.24 9.97 -22.29
N LEU A 101 -7.48 11.28 -22.36
CA LEU A 101 -8.32 11.88 -23.40
C LEU A 101 -7.76 11.64 -24.80
N TYR A 102 -6.44 11.73 -25.00
CA TYR A 102 -5.78 11.40 -26.25
C TYR A 102 -6.01 9.93 -26.64
N LYS A 103 -5.86 8.99 -25.69
CA LYS A 103 -6.14 7.57 -25.93
C LYS A 103 -7.61 7.33 -26.27
N VAL A 104 -8.55 7.95 -25.56
CA VAL A 104 -10.00 7.85 -25.82
C VAL A 104 -10.35 8.40 -27.21
N ASN A 105 -9.80 9.55 -27.58
CA ASN A 105 -10.04 10.15 -28.89
C ASN A 105 -9.43 9.31 -30.03
N LYS A 106 -8.24 8.74 -29.84
CA LYS A 106 -7.67 7.78 -30.80
C LYS A 106 -8.53 6.52 -30.94
N PHE A 107 -9.09 6.01 -29.84
CA PHE A 107 -10.03 4.88 -29.86
C PHE A 107 -11.32 5.22 -30.62
N LYS A 108 -11.87 6.42 -30.42
CA LYS A 108 -13.04 6.91 -31.18
C LYS A 108 -12.72 7.07 -32.67
N SER A 109 -11.57 7.65 -33.03
CA SER A 109 -11.16 7.79 -34.43
C SER A 109 -10.89 6.44 -35.12
N SER A 110 -10.39 5.43 -34.41
CA SER A 110 -10.25 4.06 -34.95
C SER A 110 -11.58 3.32 -35.09
N ALA A 111 -12.62 3.67 -34.31
CA ALA A 111 -13.96 3.08 -34.46
C ALA A 111 -14.70 3.60 -35.71
N TYR A 112 -14.32 4.77 -36.24
CA TYR A 112 -14.85 5.27 -37.53
C TYR A 112 -14.17 4.65 -38.76
N CYS A 113 -13.09 3.87 -38.61
CA CYS A 113 -12.39 3.24 -39.73
C CYS A 113 -12.92 1.83 -40.09
N TRP A 114 -14.03 1.38 -39.49
CA TRP A 114 -14.67 0.09 -39.81
C TRP A 114 -16.04 0.24 -40.49
N VAL A 115 -16.40 1.44 -40.96
CA VAL A 115 -17.62 1.68 -41.74
C VAL A 115 -17.30 2.36 -43.07
N VAL A 116 -16.35 1.82 -43.82
CA VAL A 116 -16.34 1.91 -45.29
C VAL A 116 -15.66 0.63 -45.81
N TRP A 117 -16.34 -0.01 -46.76
CA TRP A 117 -16.14 -1.33 -47.37
C TRP A 117 -16.90 -2.48 -46.71
#